data_AF-A0A6N3VFM8-F1
#
_entry.id   AF-A0A6N3VFM8-F1
#
_cell.length_a   1.000
_cell.length_b   1.000
_cell.length_c   1.000
_cell.angle_alpha   90.00
_cell.angle_beta   90.00
_cell.angle_gamma   90.00
#
_symmetry.space_group_name_H-M   'P 1'
#
loop_
_entity.id
_entity.type
_entity.pdbx_description
1 polymer ?
#
loop_
_entity_poly.entity_id
_entity_poly.type
_entity_poly.pdbx_seq_one_letter_code
_entity_poly.pdbx_strand_id
1 'polypeptide(L)'
;MHKTHYENGWYHILSQQKDSIAKESIVTVKDFVSLRMDSDENGTCVIVGQISKHKLKKWAKETEKAIGKHIAFVLDDTVITNPKVNARIENGVFQISLPHGYDLKNIYNLNSATL
;
A
#
# COMPACT_ATOMS: atom_id res chain seq x y z
N MET A 1 19.48 11.47 15.10
CA MET A 1 18.72 10.22 14.87
C MET A 1 18.61 10.01 13.38
N HIS A 2 19.15 8.91 12.84
CA HIS A 2 18.95 8.57 11.42
C HIS A 2 17.53 8.02 11.27
N LYS A 3 16.65 8.80 10.61
CA LYS A 3 15.35 8.30 10.21
C LYS A 3 15.59 7.34 9.04
N THR A 4 15.18 6.08 9.18
CA THR A 4 15.26 5.11 8.08
C THR A 4 14.33 5.58 6.99
N HIS A 5 14.90 5.92 5.83
CA HIS A 5 14.11 6.27 4.65
C HIS A 5 13.53 5.01 4.02
N TYR A 6 12.22 4.98 3.82
CA TYR A 6 11.49 3.92 3.12
C TYR A 6 11.08 4.42 1.73
N GLU A 7 11.25 3.57 0.73
CA GLU A 7 10.68 3.84 -0.59
C GLU A 7 9.15 3.78 -0.52
N ASN A 8 8.46 4.64 -1.26
CA ASN A 8 6.99 4.66 -1.22
C ASN A 8 6.43 3.34 -1.77
N GLY A 9 5.57 2.65 -1.00
CA GLY A 9 5.16 1.30 -1.36
C GLY A 9 4.47 0.49 -0.26
N TRP A 10 4.24 -0.79 -0.57
CA TRP A 10 3.66 -1.76 0.35
C TRP A 10 4.74 -2.57 1.08
N TYR A 11 4.56 -2.76 2.38
CA TYR A 11 5.49 -3.43 3.27
C TYR A 11 4.81 -4.42 4.18
N HIS A 12 5.55 -5.44 4.61
CA HIS A 12 5.11 -6.30 5.71
C HIS A 12 5.25 -5.56 7.05
N ILE A 13 4.31 -5.80 7.95
CA ILE A 13 4.41 -5.40 9.35
C ILE A 13 4.93 -6.60 10.15
N LEU A 14 6.07 -6.42 10.82
CA LEU A 14 6.77 -7.44 11.60
C LEU A 14 6.13 -7.65 13.00
N SER A 15 5.54 -6.60 13.57
CA SER A 15 4.83 -6.64 14.86
C SER A 15 3.77 -5.54 14.91
N GLN A 16 2.77 -5.64 15.78
CA GLN A 16 1.72 -4.62 15.91
C GLN A 16 2.23 -3.27 16.48
N GLN A 17 3.52 -3.14 16.81
CA GLN A 17 4.12 -1.88 17.23
C GLN A 17 4.36 -0.96 16.03
N LYS A 18 4.17 0.34 16.24
CA LYS A 18 4.13 1.38 15.21
C LYS A 18 5.39 1.47 14.31
N ASP A 19 6.53 0.99 14.81
CA ASP A 19 7.83 1.06 14.11
C ASP A 19 8.31 -0.28 13.54
N SER A 20 7.45 -1.30 13.52
CA SER A 20 7.80 -2.65 13.07
C SER A 20 7.50 -2.88 11.58
N ILE A 21 8.05 -2.05 10.70
CA ILE A 21 7.93 -2.22 9.24
C ILE A 21 9.15 -3.01 8.73
N ALA A 22 8.92 -3.93 7.81
CA ALA A 22 10.01 -4.64 7.15
C ALA A 22 10.92 -3.68 6.36
N LYS A 23 12.23 -3.95 6.35
CA LYS A 23 13.19 -3.15 5.57
C LYS A 23 12.95 -3.27 4.06
N GLU A 24 12.55 -4.46 3.60
CA GLU A 24 12.28 -4.72 2.20
C GLU A 24 10.80 -4.49 1.86
N SER A 25 10.56 -3.82 0.72
CA SER A 25 9.22 -3.62 0.20
C SER A 25 8.68 -4.90 -0.44
N ILE A 26 7.38 -5.10 -0.32
CA ILE A 26 6.62 -6.05 -1.13
C ILE A 26 6.65 -5.57 -2.58
N VAL A 27 6.23 -4.32 -2.81
CA VAL A 27 6.20 -3.60 -4.09
C VAL A 27 6.32 -2.11 -3.82
N THR A 28 6.84 -1.33 -4.76
CA THR A 28 6.95 0.13 -4.63
C THR A 28 6.02 0.83 -5.61
N VAL A 29 5.87 2.16 -5.48
CA VAL A 29 5.05 2.95 -6.42
C VAL A 29 5.48 2.78 -7.88
N LYS A 30 6.76 2.50 -8.14
CA LYS A 30 7.30 2.22 -9.48
C LYS A 30 6.75 0.92 -10.09
N ASP A 31 6.25 0.02 -9.25
CA ASP A 31 5.63 -1.23 -9.67
C ASP A 31 4.14 -1.06 -9.99
N PHE A 32 3.57 0.14 -9.81
CA PHE A 32 2.16 0.42 -10.05
C PHE A 32 1.96 0.84 -11.51
N VAL A 33 0.91 0.32 -12.14
CA VAL A 33 0.56 0.65 -13.54
C VAL A 33 -0.52 1.71 -13.62
N SER A 34 -1.33 1.83 -12.57
CA SER A 34 -2.37 2.85 -12.47
C SER A 34 -2.72 3.09 -11.02
N LEU A 35 -3.02 4.33 -10.69
CA LEU A 35 -3.75 4.73 -9.51
C LEU A 35 -4.97 5.51 -9.97
N ARG A 36 -6.12 5.27 -9.34
CA ARG A 36 -7.33 6.07 -9.56
C ARG A 36 -8.06 6.30 -8.24
N MET A 37 -8.78 7.40 -8.17
CA MET A 37 -9.74 7.63 -7.11
C MET A 37 -11.03 6.88 -7.44
N ASP A 38 -11.61 6.25 -6.44
CA ASP A 38 -12.84 5.47 -6.55
C ASP A 38 -13.66 5.65 -5.26
N SER A 39 -14.86 5.09 -5.22
CA SER A 39 -15.67 5.00 -4.00
C SER A 39 -15.87 3.54 -3.63
N ASP A 40 -15.68 3.21 -2.36
CA ASP A 40 -16.02 1.88 -1.85
C ASP A 40 -17.55 1.68 -1.75
N GLU A 41 -17.98 0.50 -1.35
CA GLU A 41 -19.41 0.14 -1.22
C GLU A 41 -20.18 1.04 -0.23
N ASN A 42 -19.48 1.72 0.68
CA ASN A 42 -20.06 2.66 1.64
C ASN A 42 -20.03 4.12 1.14
N GLY A 43 -19.59 4.36 -0.10
CA GLY A 43 -19.41 5.71 -0.65
C GLY A 43 -18.16 6.43 -0.14
N THR A 44 -17.27 5.73 0.57
CA THR A 44 -16.02 6.32 1.08
C THR A 44 -15.02 6.42 -0.06
N CYS A 45 -14.39 7.59 -0.20
CA CYS A 45 -13.37 7.80 -1.20
C CYS A 45 -12.13 6.92 -0.89
N VAL A 46 -11.66 6.18 -1.90
CA VAL A 46 -10.49 5.30 -1.82
C VAL A 46 -9.58 5.52 -3.02
N ILE A 47 -8.31 5.13 -2.90
CA ILE A 47 -7.41 5.00 -4.06
C ILE A 47 -7.36 3.53 -4.43
N VAL A 48 -7.69 3.21 -5.68
CA VAL A 48 -7.53 1.87 -6.24
C VAL A 48 -6.30 1.85 -7.11
N GLY A 49 -5.41 0.88 -6.85
CA GLY A 49 -4.19 0.69 -7.59
C GLY A 49 -4.10 -0.67 -8.27
N GLN A 50 -3.27 -0.71 -9.32
CA GLN A 50 -2.97 -1.93 -10.06
C GLN A 50 -1.46 -2.18 -10.05
N ILE A 51 -1.05 -3.37 -9.62
CA ILE A 51 0.34 -3.84 -9.69
C ILE A 51 0.67 -4.29 -11.11
N SER A 52 1.90 -4.01 -11.56
CA SER A 52 2.44 -4.45 -12.84
C SER A 52 2.48 -5.96 -12.99
N LYS A 53 2.25 -6.44 -14.22
CA LYS A 53 2.30 -7.87 -14.56
C LYS A 53 3.61 -8.54 -14.14
N HIS A 54 4.72 -7.79 -14.16
CA HIS A 54 6.05 -8.25 -13.75
C HIS A 54 6.15 -8.57 -12.25
N LYS A 55 5.31 -7.94 -11.42
CA LYS A 55 5.33 -8.09 -9.96
C LYS A 55 4.14 -8.85 -9.39
N LEU A 56 3.14 -9.22 -10.19
CA LEU A 56 1.96 -9.98 -9.74
C LEU A 56 2.32 -11.25 -8.97
N LYS A 57 3.29 -12.04 -9.46
CA LYS A 57 3.74 -13.26 -8.76
C LYS A 57 4.33 -12.96 -7.38
N LYS A 58 5.11 -11.87 -7.26
CA LYS A 58 5.67 -11.43 -5.97
C LYS A 58 4.54 -10.95 -5.06
N TRP A 59 3.66 -10.09 -5.56
CA TRP A 59 2.50 -9.58 -4.82
C TRP A 59 1.61 -10.69 -4.26
N ALA A 60 1.23 -11.67 -5.09
CA ALA A 60 0.40 -12.80 -4.67
C ALA A 60 1.10 -13.64 -3.59
N LYS A 61 2.39 -13.96 -3.77
CA LYS A 61 3.17 -14.71 -2.78
C LYS A 61 3.31 -13.98 -1.44
N GLU A 62 3.54 -12.66 -1.47
CA GLU A 62 3.71 -11.89 -0.25
C GLU A 62 2.37 -11.64 0.47
N THR A 63 1.28 -11.42 -0.26
CA THR A 63 -0.07 -11.33 0.35
C THR A 63 -0.51 -12.65 0.96
N GLU A 64 -0.19 -13.79 0.33
CA GLU A 64 -0.42 -15.12 0.90
C GLU A 64 0.30 -15.33 2.24
N LYS A 65 1.58 -14.93 2.34
CA LYS A 65 2.32 -14.98 3.62
C LYS A 65 1.75 -14.06 4.69
N ALA A 66 1.08 -12.98 4.28
CA ALA A 66 0.49 -11.99 5.17
C ALA A 66 -0.94 -12.32 5.59
N ILE A 67 -1.53 -13.44 5.14
CA ILE A 67 -2.90 -13.82 5.53
C ILE A 67 -3.02 -13.85 7.06
N GLY A 68 -4.04 -13.16 7.58
CA GLY A 68 -4.27 -13.00 9.02
C GLY A 68 -3.45 -11.89 9.69
N LYS A 69 -2.50 -11.27 8.98
CA LYS A 69 -1.63 -10.18 9.45
C LYS A 69 -1.97 -8.88 8.70
N HIS A 70 -1.36 -7.78 9.15
CA HIS A 70 -1.47 -6.48 8.49
C HIS A 70 -0.27 -6.23 7.57
N ILE A 71 -0.51 -5.54 6.46
CA ILE A 71 0.53 -4.94 5.61
C ILE A 71 0.35 -3.42 5.63
N ALA A 72 1.42 -2.65 5.44
CA ALA A 72 1.40 -1.19 5.48
C ALA A 72 1.64 -0.61 4.09
N PHE A 73 0.89 0.42 3.72
CA PHE A 73 1.30 1.34 2.67
C PHE A 73 2.06 2.51 3.31
N VAL A 74 3.29 2.72 2.88
CA VAL A 74 4.18 3.77 3.38
C VAL A 74 4.36 4.83 2.29
N LEU A 75 4.22 6.09 2.68
CA LEU A 75 4.43 7.27 1.84
C LEU A 75 5.21 8.30 2.66
N ASP A 76 6.34 8.79 2.13
CA ASP A 76 7.20 9.79 2.76
C ASP A 76 7.55 9.43 4.22
N ASP A 77 8.02 8.19 4.40
CA ASP A 77 8.35 7.57 5.69
C ASP A 77 7.18 7.48 6.70
N THR A 78 5.94 7.63 6.23
CA THR A 78 4.72 7.61 7.06
C THR A 78 3.81 6.46 6.64
N VAL A 79 3.32 5.69 7.63
CA VAL A 79 2.29 4.66 7.38
C VAL A 79 0.97 5.36 7.13
N ILE A 80 0.43 5.17 5.93
CA ILE A 80 -0.82 5.78 5.48
C ILE A 80 -2.01 4.89 5.81
N THR A 81 -1.88 3.59 5.55
CA THR A 81 -2.90 2.59 5.86
C THR A 81 -2.24 1.27 6.21
N ASN A 82 -2.92 0.46 7.01
CA ASN A 82 -2.43 -0.85 7.45
C ASN A 82 -3.54 -1.92 7.39
N PRO A 83 -4.10 -2.27 6.22
CA PRO A 83 -5.17 -3.25 6.13
C PRO A 83 -4.73 -4.65 6.57
N LYS A 84 -5.68 -5.41 7.14
CA LYS A 84 -5.51 -6.84 7.38
C LYS A 84 -5.67 -7.60 6.06
N VAL A 85 -4.72 -8.48 5.76
CA VAL A 85 -4.80 -9.34 4.58
C VAL A 85 -5.64 -10.56 4.91
N ASN A 86 -6.73 -10.74 4.17
CA ASN A 86 -7.68 -11.84 4.38
C ASN A 86 -7.49 -13.00 3.40
N ALA A 87 -6.87 -12.74 2.25
CA ALA A 87 -6.64 -13.72 1.21
C ALA A 87 -5.41 -13.35 0.38
N ARG A 88 -4.91 -14.34 -0.36
CA ARG A 88 -3.93 -14.11 -1.43
C ARG A 88 -4.57 -13.29 -2.55
N ILE A 89 -3.85 -12.30 -3.06
CA ILE A 89 -4.34 -11.39 -4.11
C ILE A 89 -3.59 -11.64 -5.41
N GLU A 90 -4.23 -12.30 -6.38
CA GLU A 90 -3.56 -12.72 -7.62
C GLU A 90 -3.59 -11.66 -8.73
N ASN A 91 -4.66 -10.89 -8.81
CA ASN A 91 -4.89 -9.92 -9.87
C ASN A 91 -4.09 -8.62 -9.70
N GLY A 92 -3.44 -8.42 -8.54
CA GLY A 92 -2.67 -7.21 -8.25
C GLY A 92 -3.50 -5.95 -8.02
N VAL A 93 -4.82 -6.08 -7.83
CA VAL A 93 -5.67 -4.95 -7.47
C VAL A 93 -5.54 -4.72 -5.96
N PHE A 94 -5.31 -3.47 -5.56
CA PHE A 94 -5.28 -3.08 -4.14
C PHE A 94 -6.06 -1.79 -3.92
N GLN A 95 -6.44 -1.55 -2.66
CA GLN A 95 -7.12 -0.34 -2.23
C GLN A 95 -6.38 0.30 -1.07
N ILE A 96 -6.31 1.63 -1.09
CA ILE A 96 -5.82 2.46 0.00
C ILE A 96 -7.01 3.28 0.49
N SER A 97 -7.51 2.94 1.68
CA SER A 97 -8.51 3.73 2.40
C SER A 97 -7.81 4.56 3.48
N LEU A 98 -8.26 5.80 3.66
CA LEU A 98 -7.74 6.71 4.68
C LEU A 98 -8.79 6.85 5.80
N PRO A 99 -8.48 6.41 7.03
CA PRO A 99 -9.32 6.69 8.17
C PRO A 99 -9.10 8.16 8.58
N HIS A 100 -9.95 9.05 8.07
CA HIS A 100 -10.14 10.46 8.46
C HIS A 100 -8.93 11.42 8.35
N GLY A 101 -9.13 12.52 7.60
CA GLY A 101 -8.34 13.76 7.75
C GLY A 101 -7.18 13.96 6.76
N TYR A 102 -6.75 12.95 6.01
CA TYR A 102 -5.84 13.14 4.88
C TYR A 102 -6.62 13.46 3.61
N ASP A 103 -6.23 14.52 2.91
CA ASP A 103 -6.80 14.86 1.61
C ASP A 103 -6.29 13.86 0.56
N LEU A 104 -7.14 12.88 0.24
CA LEU A 104 -6.91 11.87 -0.79
C LEU A 104 -6.49 12.49 -2.13
N LYS A 105 -6.95 13.70 -2.45
CA LYS A 105 -6.56 14.40 -3.68
C LYS A 105 -5.10 14.81 -3.64
N ASN A 106 -4.57 15.22 -2.49
CA ASN A 106 -3.16 15.57 -2.36
C ASN A 106 -2.25 14.34 -2.50
N ILE A 107 -2.63 13.20 -1.92
CA ILE A 107 -1.88 11.94 -2.08
C ILE A 107 -1.93 11.43 -3.52
N TYR A 108 -3.09 11.52 -4.15
CA TYR A 108 -3.24 11.17 -5.57
C TYR A 108 -2.36 12.08 -6.46
N ASN A 109 -2.43 13.40 -6.25
CA ASN A 109 -1.66 14.37 -7.03
C ASN A 109 -0.14 14.19 -6.86
N LEU A 110 0.33 13.93 -5.63
CA LEU A 110 1.74 13.68 -5.33
C LEU A 110 2.25 12.43 -6.07
N ASN A 111 1.47 11.35 -6.10
CA ASN A 111 1.83 10.14 -6.82
C ASN A 111 1.68 10.27 -8.34
N SER A 112 0.68 11.01 -8.83
CA SER A 112 0.53 11.27 -10.28
C SER A 112 1.61 12.17 -10.86
N ALA A 113 2.27 13.00 -10.04
CA ALA A 113 3.40 13.83 -10.44
C ALA A 113 4.74 13.08 -10.40
N THR A 114 4.78 11.89 -9.77
CA THR A 114 6.00 11.09 -9.57
C THR A 114 5.98 9.77 -10.36
N LEU A 115 4.84 9.44 -11.01
CA LEU A 115 4.68 8.38 -12.00
C LEU A 115 4.78 8.94 -13.42
#